data_AF-A0A1Q3PKX2-F1
#
_entry.id   AF-A0A1Q3PKX2-F1
#
_cell.length_a   1.000
_cell.length_b   1.000
_cell.length_c   1.000
_cell.angle_alpha   90.00
_cell.angle_beta   90.00
_cell.angle_gamma   90.00
#
_symmetry.space_group_name_H-M   'P 1'
#
loop_
_entity.id
_entity.type
_entity.pdbx_description
1 polymer ?
#
loop_
_entity_poly.entity_id
_entity_poly.type
_entity_poly.pdbx_seq_one_letter_code
_entity_poly.pdbx_strand_id
1 'polypeptide(L)' 'MSKSFSSVEEAFAWFLENVYKHLPAEEKKGELVSAWRSFTFKQGISQKRMVSILERYGFDVKVLVTYNQ' A
#
# COMPACT_ATOMS: atom_id res chain seq x y z
N MET A 1 9.60 8.15 -14.60
CA MET A 1 10.54 7.38 -13.77
C MET A 1 9.74 6.33 -13.02
N SER A 2 10.04 5.04 -13.19
CA SER A 2 9.40 3.94 -12.47
C SER A 2 10.11 3.74 -11.12
N LYS A 3 9.36 3.78 -10.01
CA LYS A 3 9.86 3.38 -8.68
C LYS A 3 9.50 1.92 -8.45
N SER A 4 10.51 1.11 -8.18
CA SER A 4 10.36 -0.28 -7.74
C SER A 4 10.59 -0.35 -6.23
N PHE A 5 9.74 -1.11 -5.55
CA PHE A 5 9.82 -1.32 -4.10
C PHE A 5 10.20 -2.78 -3.85
N SER A 6 11.02 -3.01 -2.83
CA SER A 6 11.45 -4.35 -2.40
C SER A 6 10.35 -5.11 -1.66
N SER A 7 9.36 -4.39 -1.11
CA SER A 7 8.27 -4.96 -0.34
C SER A 7 6.96 -4.20 -0.57
N VAL A 8 5.84 -4.91 -0.35
CA VAL A 8 4.50 -4.30 -0.38
C VAL A 8 4.38 -3.20 0.68
N GLU A 9 5.01 -3.38 1.85
CA GLU A 9 4.98 -2.42 2.95
C GLU A 9 5.69 -1.11 2.60
N GLU A 10 6.84 -1.16 1.92
CA GLU A 10 7.54 0.04 1.43
C GLU A 10 6.73 0.77 0.36
N ALA A 11 6.13 0.03 -0.58
CA ALA A 11 5.23 0.61 -1.57
C ALA A 11 4.03 1.30 -0.91
N PHE A 12 3.48 0.66 0.13
CA PHE A 12 2.34 1.19 0.90
C PHE A 12 2.72 2.44 1.68
N ALA A 13 3.88 2.46 2.34
CA ALA A 13 4.39 3.65 3.01
C ALA A 13 4.55 4.83 2.02
N TRP A 14 5.15 4.56 0.85
CA TRP A 14 5.29 5.57 -0.19
C TRP A 14 3.94 6.09 -0.69
N PHE A 15 2.99 5.19 -0.93
CA PHE A 15 1.61 5.53 -1.28
C PHE A 15 0.98 6.46 -0.23
N LEU A 16 1.17 6.16 1.06
CA LEU A 16 0.60 6.96 2.14
C LEU A 16 1.16 8.40 2.17
N GLU A 17 2.45 8.55 1.92
CA GLU A 17 3.10 9.87 1.95
C GLU A 17 2.89 10.70 0.68
N ASN A 18 2.81 10.05 -0.49
CA ASN A 18 2.82 10.73 -1.79
C ASN A 18 1.45 10.80 -2.45
N VAL A 19 0.61 9.78 -2.26
CA VAL A 19 -0.74 9.71 -2.86
C VAL A 19 -1.78 10.03 -1.81
N TYR A 20 -1.87 9.22 -0.75
CA TYR A 20 -2.90 9.34 0.27
C TYR A 20 -2.90 10.72 0.93
N LYS A 21 -1.75 11.31 1.25
CA LYS A 21 -1.68 12.67 1.82
C LYS A 21 -2.42 13.71 0.96
N HIS A 22 -2.36 13.57 -0.36
CA HIS A 22 -2.95 14.48 -1.35
C HIS A 22 -4.40 14.12 -1.74
N LEU A 23 -4.91 12.95 -1.33
CA LEU A 23 -6.29 12.57 -1.62
C LEU A 23 -7.30 13.48 -0.90
N PRO A 24 -8.45 13.78 -1.54
CA PRO A 24 -9.54 14.50 -0.89
C PRO A 24 -10.15 13.68 0.25
N ALA A 25 -10.73 14.36 1.24
CA ALA A 25 -11.31 13.73 2.42
C ALA A 25 -12.44 12.74 2.09
N GLU A 26 -13.11 12.92 0.95
CA GLU A 26 -14.12 11.99 0.43
C GLU A 26 -13.53 10.61 0.10
N GLU A 27 -12.36 10.56 -0.56
CA GLU A 27 -11.69 9.30 -0.90
C GLU A 27 -10.97 8.65 0.28
N LYS A 28 -10.54 9.46 1.25
CA LYS A 28 -9.91 8.94 2.47
C LYS A 28 -10.87 8.13 3.34
N LYS A 29 -12.19 8.19 3.11
CA LYS A 29 -13.19 7.54 3.98
C LYS A 29 -13.19 6.02 3.86
N GLY A 30 -13.49 5.36 4.97
CA GLY A 30 -13.72 3.91 5.02
C GLY A 30 -12.43 3.09 5.00
N GLU A 31 -12.23 2.35 3.92
CA GLU A 31 -11.20 1.32 3.85
C GLU A 31 -9.79 1.90 3.94
N LEU A 32 -9.53 3.04 3.27
CA LEU A 32 -8.23 3.71 3.28
C LEU A 32 -7.83 4.24 4.66
N VAL A 33 -8.73 4.93 5.36
CA VAL A 33 -8.47 5.37 6.76
C VAL A 33 -8.24 4.17 7.68
N SER A 34 -9.00 3.08 7.52
CA SER A 34 -8.80 1.88 8.33
C SER A 34 -7.44 1.24 8.05
N ALA A 35 -7.03 1.15 6.77
CA ALA A 35 -5.76 0.59 6.36
C ALA A 35 -4.58 1.47 6.79
N TRP A 36 -4.69 2.78 6.63
CA TRP A 36 -3.72 3.76 7.12
C TRP A 36 -3.56 3.63 8.64
N ARG A 37 -4.66 3.59 9.40
CA ARG A 37 -4.62 3.42 10.85
C ARG A 37 -3.94 2.10 11.22
N SER A 38 -4.34 0.98 10.63
CA SER A 38 -3.71 -0.32 10.92
C SER A 38 -2.22 -0.34 10.59
N PHE A 39 -1.80 0.32 9.51
CA PHE A 39 -0.39 0.45 9.13
C PHE A 39 0.39 1.34 10.11
N THR A 40 -0.10 2.55 10.40
CA THR A 40 0.55 3.52 11.30
C THR A 40 0.66 3.00 12.74
N PHE A 41 -0.39 2.36 13.24
CA PHE A 41 -0.41 1.81 14.61
C PHE A 41 0.16 0.38 14.68
N LYS A 42 0.75 -0.14 13.60
CA LYS A 42 1.30 -1.51 13.51
C LYS A 42 0.33 -2.58 14.01
N GLN A 43 -0.98 -2.38 13.81
CA GLN A 43 -2.02 -3.30 14.28
C GLN A 43 -2.15 -4.57 13.41
N GLY A 44 -1.22 -4.79 12.47
CA GLY A 44 -1.28 -5.90 11.53
C GLY A 44 -2.29 -5.63 10.43
N ILE A 45 -1.80 -5.18 9.27
CA ILE A 45 -2.58 -5.11 8.03
C ILE A 45 -2.08 -6.23 7.12
N SER A 46 -3.03 -6.98 6.53
CA SER A 46 -2.68 -8.07 5.63
C SER A 46 -2.08 -7.52 4.33
N GLN A 47 -1.03 -8.18 3.83
CA GLN A 47 -0.41 -7.81 2.55
C GLN A 47 -1.44 -7.79 1.41
N LYS A 48 -2.40 -8.72 1.38
CA LYS A 48 -3.52 -8.72 0.41
C LYS A 48 -4.27 -7.39 0.37
N ARG A 49 -4.51 -6.79 1.54
CA ARG A 49 -5.26 -5.52 1.65
C ARG A 49 -4.43 -4.34 1.19
N MET A 50 -3.13 -4.34 1.49
CA MET A 50 -2.20 -3.35 0.94
C MET A 50 -2.14 -3.44 -0.59
N VAL A 51 -1.97 -4.65 -1.13
CA VAL A 51 -1.92 -4.91 -2.57
C VAL A 51 -3.19 -4.41 -3.25
N SER A 52 -4.37 -4.76 -2.74
CA SER A 52 -5.64 -4.34 -3.34
C SER A 52 -5.81 -2.82 -3.40
N ILE A 53 -5.37 -2.09 -2.37
CA ILE A 53 -5.37 -0.63 -2.36
C ILE A 53 -4.37 -0.10 -3.38
N LEU A 54 -3.14 -0.64 -3.41
CA LEU A 54 -2.11 -0.22 -4.36
C LEU A 54 -2.56 -0.44 -5.81
N GLU A 55 -3.13 -1.60 -6.14
CA GLU A 55 -3.68 -1.92 -7.45
C GLU A 55 -4.79 -0.94 -7.85
N ARG A 56 -5.68 -0.59 -6.91
CA ARG A 56 -6.76 0.38 -7.15
C ARG A 56 -6.25 1.78 -7.52
N TYR A 57 -5.05 2.14 -7.05
CA TYR A 57 -4.39 3.41 -7.36
C TYR A 57 -3.33 3.29 -8.48
N GLY A 58 -3.32 2.19 -9.21
CA GLY A 58 -2.49 2.02 -10.41
C GLY A 58 -1.07 1.50 -10.16
N PHE A 59 -0.80 0.93 -8.99
CA PHE A 59 0.46 0.23 -8.73
C PHE A 59 0.37 -1.21 -9.22
N ASP A 60 1.33 -1.61 -10.04
CA ASP A 60 1.51 -3.01 -10.44
C ASP A 60 2.31 -3.73 -9.34
N VAL A 61 1.63 -4.50 -8.49
CA VAL A 61 2.29 -5.23 -7.40
C VAL A 61 2.52 -6.67 -7.81
N LYS A 62 3.77 -7.01 -8.13
CA LYS A 62 4.19 -8.38 -8.46
C LYS A 62 4.98 -8.99 -7.30
N VAL A 63 4.41 -9.99 -6.64
CA VAL A 63 5.11 -10.78 -5.63
C VAL A 63 5.93 -11.84 -6.34
N LEU A 64 7.25 -11.70 -6.33
CA LEU A 64 8.18 -12.65 -6.96
C LEU A 64 8.76 -13.57 -5.87
N VAL A 65 8.39 -14.85 -5.93
CA VAL A 65 8.88 -15.88 -5.01
C VAL A 65 9.92 -16.71 -5.74
N THR A 66 11.19 -16.55 -5.38
CA THR A 66 12.29 -17.34 -5.94
C THR A 66 12.74 -18.37 -4.91
N TYR A 67 12.74 -19.64 -5.31
CA TYR A 67 13.35 -20.72 -4.55
C TYR A 67 14.67 -21.10 -5.23
N ASN A 68 15.79 -20.85 -4.56
CA ASN A 68 17.10 -21.28 -5.02
C ASN A 68 17.51 -22.51 -4.23
N GLN A 69 17.70 -23.64 -4.92
CA GLN A 69 18.32 -24.86 -4.39
C GLN A 69 19.84 -24.74 -4.40
#